data_AF-A0A526XMV6-F1
#
_entry.id   AF-A0A526XMV6-F1
#
_cell.length_a   1.000
_cell.length_b   1.000
_cell.length_c   1.000
_cell.angle_alpha   90.00
_cell.angle_beta   90.00
_cell.angle_gamma   90.00
#
_symmetry.space_group_name_H-M   'P 1'
#
loop_
_entity.id
_entity.type
_entity.pdbx_description
1 polymer ?
#
loop_
_entity_poly.entity_id
_entity_poly.type
_entity_poly.pdbx_seq_one_letter_code
_entity_poly.pdbx_strand_id
1 'polypeptide(L)' 'AWHDRFPGMEFPVTGPDGFPSKEEVADYFAAYARQIKAPIRCGVEVRLAQRNVGRPGFRVETSDGVIEANSIVAATGP' A
#
# COMPACT_ATOMS: atom_id res chain seq x y z
N ALA A 1 -15.85 -14.43 -0.51
CA ALA A 1 -14.61 -13.71 -0.73
C ALA A 1 -13.38 -14.37 -0.06
N TRP A 2 -13.25 -15.70 -0.02
CA TRP A 2 -12.01 -16.34 0.46
C TRP A 2 -10.80 -16.05 -0.46
N HIS A 3 -11.07 -15.78 -1.74
CA HIS A 3 -10.08 -15.55 -2.80
C HIS A 3 -9.54 -14.11 -2.81
N ASP A 4 -10.31 -13.13 -2.34
CA ASP A 4 -9.95 -11.70 -2.38
C ASP A 4 -9.32 -11.18 -1.08
N ARG A 5 -9.24 -12.03 -0.04
CA ARG A 5 -8.86 -11.59 1.32
C ARG A 5 -7.36 -11.73 1.57
N PHE A 6 -6.83 -10.82 2.38
CA PHE A 6 -5.51 -10.94 2.99
C PHE A 6 -5.51 -11.86 4.22
N PRO A 7 -4.33 -12.42 4.57
CA PRO A 7 -4.20 -13.29 5.72
C PRO A 7 -4.70 -12.64 7.02
N GLY A 8 -5.54 -13.35 7.76
CA GLY A 8 -5.96 -12.90 9.09
C GLY A 8 -7.04 -11.82 9.12
N MET A 9 -7.73 -11.53 8.00
CA MET A 9 -8.95 -10.72 8.01
C MET A 9 -9.95 -11.18 6.94
N GLU A 10 -11.20 -11.40 7.35
CA GLU A 10 -12.34 -11.71 6.47
C GLU A 10 -13.07 -10.46 6.02
N PHE A 11 -13.80 -10.57 4.90
CA PHE A 11 -14.77 -9.56 4.50
C PHE A 11 -15.96 -9.60 5.46
N PRO A 12 -16.36 -8.47 6.06
CA PRO A 12 -17.33 -8.45 7.15
C PRO A 12 -18.78 -8.60 6.68
N VAL A 13 -19.08 -8.25 5.43
CA VAL A 13 -20.44 -8.29 4.88
C VAL A 13 -20.58 -9.43 3.88
N THR A 14 -19.62 -9.55 2.96
CA THR A 14 -19.63 -10.58 1.94
C THR A 14 -19.16 -11.92 2.50
N GLY A 15 -20.04 -12.93 2.42
CA GLY A 15 -19.76 -14.29 2.86
C GLY A 15 -18.60 -14.97 2.11
N PRO A 16 -18.16 -16.17 2.54
CA PRO A 16 -16.93 -16.82 2.09
C PRO A 16 -16.89 -17.13 0.59
N ASP A 17 -18.03 -17.35 -0.05
CA ASP A 17 -18.13 -17.63 -1.49
C ASP A 17 -18.65 -16.45 -2.32
N GLY A 18 -18.96 -15.32 -1.69
CA GLY A 18 -19.44 -14.12 -2.38
C GLY A 18 -18.33 -13.27 -3.00
N PHE A 19 -18.73 -12.28 -3.80
CA PHE A 19 -17.84 -11.29 -4.42
C PHE A 19 -18.11 -9.91 -3.80
N PRO A 20 -17.12 -9.31 -3.12
CA PRO A 20 -17.33 -8.06 -2.42
C PRO A 20 -17.52 -6.90 -3.41
N SER A 21 -18.36 -5.95 -3.04
CA SER A 21 -18.55 -4.73 -3.83
C SER A 21 -17.29 -3.85 -3.82
N LYS A 22 -17.19 -2.91 -4.76
CA LYS A 22 -16.02 -2.01 -4.83
C LYS A 22 -15.87 -1.18 -3.55
N GLU A 23 -16.97 -0.73 -2.94
CA GLU A 23 -16.96 0.00 -1.68
C GLU A 23 -16.46 -0.88 -0.53
N GLU A 24 -16.92 -2.14 -0.46
CA GLU A 24 -16.50 -3.07 0.59
C GLU A 24 -15.01 -3.39 0.50
N VAL A 25 -14.46 -3.53 -0.71
CA VAL A 25 -13.01 -3.73 -0.90
C VAL A 25 -12.20 -2.52 -0.43
N ALA A 26 -12.67 -1.29 -0.69
CA ALA A 26 -12.00 -0.08 -0.23
C ALA A 26 -11.98 0.00 1.31
N ASP A 27 -13.12 -0.26 1.95
CA ASP A 27 -13.23 -0.28 3.41
C ASP A 27 -12.39 -1.40 4.05
N TYR A 28 -12.35 -2.57 3.40
CA TYR A 28 -11.52 -3.70 3.80
C TYR A 28 -10.04 -3.34 3.85
N PHE A 29 -9.49 -2.70 2.81
CA PHE A 29 -8.07 -2.29 2.82
C PHE A 29 -7.77 -1.26 3.90
N ALA A 30 -8.67 -0.29 4.11
CA ALA A 30 -8.49 0.69 5.18
C ALA A 30 -8.51 0.03 6.56
N ALA A 31 -9.39 -0.96 6.78
CA ALA A 31 -9.45 -1.74 8.01
C ALA A 31 -8.20 -2.59 8.23
N TYR A 32 -7.74 -3.29 7.18
CA TYR A 32 -6.55 -4.13 7.25
C TYR A 32 -5.29 -3.33 7.57
N ALA A 33 -5.11 -2.17 6.92
CA ALA A 33 -4.01 -1.26 7.20
C ALA A 33 -3.98 -0.81 8.68
N ARG A 34 -5.14 -0.54 9.28
CA ARG A 34 -5.26 -0.22 10.71
C ARG A 34 -4.91 -1.42 11.60
N GLN A 35 -5.39 -2.62 11.26
CA GLN A 35 -5.11 -3.85 12.02
C GLN A 35 -3.59 -4.10 12.15
N ILE A 36 -2.86 -3.95 11.05
CA ILE A 36 -1.41 -4.19 11.04
C ILE A 36 -0.59 -2.95 11.41
N LYS A 37 -1.25 -1.82 11.72
CA LYS A 37 -0.62 -0.52 12.03
C LYS A 37 0.37 -0.08 10.93
N ALA A 38 -0.03 -0.23 9.67
CA ALA A 38 0.81 0.12 8.54
C ALA A 38 1.15 1.63 8.54
N PRO A 39 2.42 2.02 8.39
CA PRO A 39 2.83 3.43 8.41
C PRO A 39 2.56 4.11 7.05
N ILE A 40 1.31 4.13 6.62
CA ILE A 40 0.89 4.65 5.31
C ILE A 40 0.80 6.18 5.35
N ARG A 41 1.35 6.83 4.32
CA ARG A 41 1.21 8.27 4.08
C ARG A 41 0.35 8.47 2.84
N CYS A 42 -0.91 8.84 3.03
CA CYS A 42 -1.85 9.12 1.94
C CYS A 42 -1.67 10.54 1.40
N GLY A 43 -2.10 10.79 0.16
CA GLY A 43 -2.00 12.11 -0.47
C GLY A 43 -0.58 12.50 -0.89
N VAL A 44 0.36 11.54 -0.88
CA VAL A 44 1.77 11.75 -1.24
C VAL A 44 2.04 11.12 -2.59
N GLU A 45 2.42 11.93 -3.57
CA GLU A 45 2.83 11.49 -4.90
C GLU A 45 4.35 11.31 -4.93
N VAL A 46 4.83 10.16 -5.40
CA VAL A 46 6.25 9.96 -5.72
C VAL A 46 6.51 10.47 -7.14
N ARG A 47 7.38 11.46 -7.27
CA ARG A 47 7.70 12.12 -8.55
C ARG A 47 8.96 11.56 -9.21
N LEU A 48 9.94 11.16 -8.40
CA LEU A 48 11.21 10.61 -8.87
C LEU A 48 11.75 9.61 -7.84
N ALA A 49 12.23 8.47 -8.31
CA ALA A 49 13.04 7.54 -7.51
C ALA A 49 14.33 7.25 -8.27
N GLN A 50 15.47 7.63 -7.69
CA GLN A 50 16.77 7.46 -8.32
C GLN A 50 17.76 6.82 -7.36
N ARG A 51 18.67 6.00 -7.90
CA ARG A 51 19.79 5.46 -7.14
C ARG A 51 20.76 6.60 -6.81
N ASN A 52 21.30 6.58 -5.60
CA ASN A 52 22.32 7.54 -5.20
C ASN A 52 23.61 7.35 -6.02
N VAL A 53 24.27 8.46 -6.37
CA VAL A 53 25.57 8.44 -7.06
C VAL A 53 26.68 8.32 -6.02
N GLY A 54 27.59 7.36 -6.20
CA GLY A 54 28.76 7.19 -5.33
C GLY A 54 28.48 6.64 -3.91
N ARG A 55 27.22 6.32 -3.58
CA ARG A 55 26.84 5.66 -2.31
C ARG A 55 25.64 4.72 -2.50
N PRO A 56 25.41 3.75 -1.59
CA PRO A 56 24.23 2.89 -1.62
C PRO A 56 22.91 3.65 -1.42
N GLY A 57 21.81 2.98 -1.73
CA GLY A 57 20.45 3.47 -1.52
C GLY A 57 19.91 4.34 -2.66
N PHE A 58 18.76 4.94 -2.38
CA PHE A 58 17.93 5.69 -3.31
C PHE A 58 17.46 6.98 -2.65
N ARG A 59 17.36 8.02 -3.47
CA ARG A 59 16.69 9.27 -3.14
C ARG A 59 15.34 9.30 -3.84
N VAL A 60 14.28 9.45 -3.06
CA VAL A 60 12.89 9.50 -3.55
C VAL A 60 12.35 10.90 -3.32
N GLU A 61 11.98 11.59 -4.40
CA GLU A 61 11.30 12.88 -4.34
C GLU A 61 9.81 12.65 -4.32
N THR A 62 9.14 13.25 -3.34
CA THR A 62 7.69 13.20 -3.19
C THR A 62 7.08 14.59 -3.09
N SER A 63 5.76 14.68 -3.20
CA SER A 63 5.03 15.93 -2.95
C SER A 63 5.16 16.45 -1.51
N ASP A 64 5.57 15.60 -0.56
CA ASP A 64 5.75 15.91 0.87
C ASP A 64 7.23 15.90 1.29
N GLY A 65 8.13 16.13 0.33
CA GLY A 65 9.58 16.18 0.55
C GLY A 65 10.32 14.91 0.16
N VAL A 66 11.55 14.77 0.66
CA VAL A 66 12.49 13.73 0.22
C VAL A 66 12.56 12.60 1.23
N ILE A 67 12.56 11.36 0.73
CA ILE A 67 12.82 10.15 1.52
C ILE A 67 14.10 9.49 0.99
N GLU A 68 15.04 9.20 1.88
CA GLU A 68 16.20 8.35 1.60
C GLU A 68 15.87 6.92 2.02
N ALA A 69 16.11 5.95 1.13
CA ALA A 69 15.80 4.55 1.38
C ALA A 69 16.92 3.62 0.86
N ASN A 70 17.19 2.54 1.59
CA ASN A 70 18.16 1.53 1.14
C ASN A 70 17.59 0.62 0.04
N SER A 71 16.27 0.45 0.02
CA SER A 71 15.55 -0.39 -0.94
C SER A 71 14.18 0.21 -1.24
N ILE A 72 13.67 -0.05 -2.45
CA ILE A 72 12.35 0.40 -2.90
C ILE A 72 11.63 -0.81 -3.48
N VAL A 73 10.34 -0.93 -3.18
CA VAL A 73 9.41 -1.83 -3.87
C VAL A 73 8.37 -0.96 -4.57
N ALA A 74 8.28 -1.07 -5.90
CA ALA A 74 7.28 -0.38 -6.69
C ALA A 74 6.02 -1.23 -6.77
N ALA A 75 4.94 -0.79 -6.11
CA ALA A 75 3.63 -1.44 -6.10
C ALA A 75 2.53 -0.44 -6.52
N THR A 76 2.77 0.28 -7.62
CA THR A 76 1.95 1.43 -8.07
C THR A 76 0.73 1.05 -8.92
N GLY A 77 0.52 -0.24 -9.19
CA GLY A 77 -0.46 -0.70 -10.17
C GLY A 77 -0.03 -0.43 -11.62
N PRO A 78 -0.81 -0.91 -12.61
CA PRO A 78 -0.62 -0.64 -14.03
C PRO A 78 -1.05 0.77 -14.45
#